data_AF-A0AAN8SRW5-F1
#
_entry.id   AF-A0AAN8SRW5-F1
#
_cell.length_a   1.000
_cell.length_b   1.000
_cell.length_c   1.000
_cell.angle_alpha   90.00
_cell.angle_beta   90.00
_cell.angle_gamma   90.00
#
_symmetry.space_group_name_H-M   'P 1'
#
loop_
_entity.id
_entity.type
_entity.pdbx_description
1 polymer ?
#
loop_
_entity_poly.entity_id
_entity_poly.type
_entity_poly.pdbx_seq_one_letter_code
_entity_poly.pdbx_strand_id
1 'polypeptide(L)'
;MAPIKIDQNDPMYIGPSDASSSVLIPIKLTGFENYGIWSRSMRIALLGKRKYRFVTGACTRGLYKEEMHEQWETCNAIVLSWLMNTVSEELLSGIVYATTTFSVWADLKEIFDKVNHMRIYQLHREITILT
;
A
#
# COMPACT_ATOMS: atom_id res chain seq x y z
N MET A 1 21.97 -26.19 1.15
CA MET A 1 22.32 -24.77 1.40
C MET A 1 21.81 -24.40 2.79
N ALA A 2 22.58 -23.63 3.57
CA ALA A 2 22.09 -23.12 4.85
C ALA A 2 20.94 -22.13 4.60
N PRO A 3 19.90 -22.11 5.45
CA PRO A 3 18.81 -21.15 5.29
C PRO A 3 19.35 -19.72 5.41
N ILE A 4 18.94 -18.85 4.49
CA ILE A 4 19.33 -17.43 4.49
C ILE A 4 18.76 -16.80 5.76
N LYS A 5 19.65 -16.31 6.62
CA LYS A 5 19.25 -15.63 7.85
C LYS A 5 18.95 -14.17 7.54
N ILE A 6 17.68 -13.82 7.56
CA ILE A 6 17.21 -12.45 7.35
C ILE A 6 17.22 -11.71 8.70
N ASP A 7 17.88 -10.56 8.75
CA ASP A 7 17.92 -9.73 9.95
C ASP A 7 16.52 -9.18 10.28
N GLN A 8 16.19 -9.06 11.56
CA GLN A 8 14.91 -8.52 12.02
C GLN A 8 14.64 -7.07 11.59
N ASN A 9 15.69 -6.33 11.20
CA ASN A 9 15.58 -4.98 10.65
C ASN A 9 15.47 -4.95 9.12
N ASP A 10 15.58 -6.10 8.46
CA ASP A 10 15.41 -6.21 7.03
C ASP A 10 13.93 -6.05 6.63
N PRO A 11 13.61 -5.28 5.58
CA PRO A 11 12.24 -5.18 5.04
C PRO A 11 11.59 -6.53 4.68
N MET A 12 12.36 -7.57 4.36
CA MET A 12 11.87 -8.91 4.03
C MET A 12 11.68 -9.81 5.27
N TYR A 13 12.02 -9.35 6.46
CA TYR A 13 11.74 -10.09 7.69
C TYR A 13 10.22 -10.19 7.91
N ILE A 14 9.70 -11.39 8.15
CA ILE A 14 8.29 -11.62 8.49
C ILE A 14 8.23 -11.89 9.99
N GLY A 15 7.65 -10.95 10.73
CA GLY A 15 7.49 -11.08 12.18
C GLY A 15 6.23 -11.86 12.56
N PRO A 16 6.11 -12.25 13.84
CA PRO A 16 4.92 -12.94 14.36
C PRO A 16 3.61 -12.14 14.20
N SER A 17 3.73 -10.81 14.11
CA SER A 17 2.59 -9.90 13.95
C SER A 17 2.22 -9.66 12.47
N ASP A 18 2.94 -10.26 11.52
CA ASP A 18 2.73 -10.06 10.08
C ASP A 18 1.77 -11.11 9.48
N ALA A 19 0.68 -11.37 10.19
CA ALA A 19 -0.38 -12.24 9.70
C ALA A 19 -1.16 -11.56 8.58
N SER A 20 -1.34 -12.27 7.46
CA SER A 20 -2.13 -11.79 6.31
C SER A 20 -3.60 -11.51 6.66
N SER A 21 -4.12 -12.17 7.70
CA SER A 21 -5.48 -11.99 8.25
C SER A 21 -5.62 -10.78 9.17
N SER A 22 -4.53 -10.11 9.54
CA SER A 22 -4.61 -8.92 10.40
C SER A 22 -5.14 -7.71 9.63
N VAL A 23 -6.09 -7.01 10.22
CA VAL A 23 -6.57 -5.72 9.71
C VAL A 23 -5.56 -4.66 10.11
N LEU A 24 -4.76 -4.19 9.14
CA LEU A 24 -3.65 -3.27 9.43
C LEU A 24 -4.15 -1.87 9.84
N ILE A 25 -5.27 -1.43 9.28
CA ILE A 25 -5.98 -0.20 9.65
C ILE A 25 -7.50 -0.44 9.61
N PRO A 26 -8.30 0.17 10.49
CA PRO A 26 -9.75 -0.05 10.51
C PRO A 26 -10.53 0.74 9.45
N ILE A 27 -9.83 1.42 8.52
CA ILE A 27 -10.43 2.30 7.53
C ILE A 27 -10.52 1.57 6.19
N LYS A 28 -11.71 1.53 5.60
CA LYS A 28 -11.95 1.06 4.24
C LYS A 28 -11.86 2.21 3.25
N LEU A 29 -11.00 2.12 2.25
CA LEU A 29 -11.00 3.04 1.10
C LEU A 29 -12.29 2.85 0.31
N THR A 30 -13.07 3.91 0.15
CA THR A 30 -14.32 3.90 -0.61
C THR A 30 -14.24 4.79 -1.84
N GLY A 31 -13.34 5.77 -1.87
CA GLY A 31 -13.12 6.62 -3.03
C GLY A 31 -12.22 7.82 -2.72
N PHE A 32 -12.32 8.86 -3.56
CA PHE A 32 -11.48 10.06 -3.43
C PHE A 32 -11.74 10.81 -2.11
N GLU A 33 -12.96 10.74 -1.56
CA GLU A 33 -13.36 11.48 -0.36
C GLU A 33 -12.55 11.09 0.88
N ASN A 34 -12.22 9.80 1.03
CA ASN A 34 -11.49 9.30 2.19
C ASN A 34 -10.06 8.83 1.88
N TYR A 35 -9.62 8.97 0.62
CA TYR A 35 -8.29 8.55 0.18
C TYR A 35 -7.15 9.20 0.98
N GLY A 36 -7.26 10.48 1.33
CA GLY A 36 -6.23 11.17 2.11
C GLY A 36 -6.02 10.56 3.50
N ILE A 37 -7.11 10.25 4.20
CA ILE A 37 -7.07 9.63 5.54
C ILE A 37 -6.57 8.18 5.43
N TRP A 38 -7.10 7.42 4.47
CA TRP A 38 -6.72 6.03 4.23
C TRP A 38 -5.22 5.91 3.88
N SER A 39 -4.73 6.66 2.90
CA SER A 39 -3.35 6.60 2.43
C SER A 39 -2.36 7.01 3.51
N ARG A 40 -2.68 8.05 4.30
CA ARG A 40 -1.85 8.48 5.44
C ARG A 40 -1.79 7.41 6.52
N SER A 41 -2.92 6.79 6.86
CA SER A 41 -3.03 5.76 7.90
C SER A 41 -2.28 4.49 7.48
N MET A 42 -2.48 4.04 6.24
CA MET A 42 -1.80 2.88 5.67
C MET A 42 -0.28 3.08 5.64
N ARG A 43 0.19 4.27 5.24
CA ARG A 43 1.61 4.64 5.29
C ARG A 43 2.20 4.51 6.70
N ILE A 44 1.52 5.02 7.73
CA ILE A 44 2.00 4.94 9.12
C ILE A 44 2.13 3.48 9.56
N ALA A 45 1.09 2.68 9.31
CA ALA A 45 1.08 1.29 9.72
C ALA A 45 2.17 0.47 9.00
N LEU A 46 2.34 0.67 7.70
CA LEU A 46 3.41 0.03 6.92
C LEU A 46 4.81 0.45 7.34
N LEU A 47 5.01 1.70 7.78
CA LEU A 47 6.28 2.15 8.36
C LEU A 47 6.56 1.45 9.68
N GLY A 48 5.55 1.31 10.55
CA GLY A 48 5.66 0.54 11.79
C GLY A 48 6.03 -0.93 11.57
N LYS A 49 5.58 -1.51 10.44
CA LYS A 49 5.91 -2.87 9.99
C LYS A 49 7.19 -2.98 9.16
N ARG A 50 7.85 -1.86 8.84
CA ARG A 50 9.00 -1.80 7.90
C ARG A 50 8.69 -2.32 6.49
N LYS A 51 7.41 -2.33 6.10
CA LYS A 51 6.92 -2.80 4.79
C LYS A 51 6.63 -1.67 3.80
N TYR A 52 6.77 -0.40 4.20
CA TYR A 52 6.49 0.75 3.32
C TYR A 52 7.34 0.77 2.02
N ARG A 53 8.50 0.09 2.02
CA ARG A 53 9.34 -0.01 0.82
C ARG A 53 8.72 -0.86 -0.30
N PHE A 54 7.77 -1.74 0.02
CA PHE A 54 7.04 -2.54 -0.98
C PHE A 54 6.05 -1.67 -1.77
N VAL A 55 5.32 -0.77 -1.11
CA VAL A 55 4.36 0.13 -1.78
C VAL A 55 5.01 1.28 -2.55
N THR A 56 6.27 1.61 -2.25
CA THR A 56 7.02 2.67 -2.95
C THR A 56 7.87 2.15 -4.11
N GLY A 57 7.96 0.82 -4.28
CA GLY A 57 8.85 0.23 -5.29
C GLY A 57 10.34 0.32 -4.93
N ALA A 58 10.69 0.75 -3.71
CA ALA A 58 12.07 0.79 -3.22
C ALA A 58 12.61 -0.60 -2.81
N CYS A 59 11.76 -1.63 -2.91
CA CYS A 59 11.99 -3.04 -2.63
C CYS A 59 11.46 -3.86 -3.82
N THR A 60 12.12 -3.80 -4.98
CA THR A 60 11.74 -4.61 -6.14
C THR A 60 12.42 -5.96 -6.11
N ARG A 61 11.73 -6.99 -6.64
CA ARG A 61 12.24 -8.36 -6.77
C ARG A 61 13.64 -8.43 -7.39
N GLY A 62 13.90 -7.62 -8.41
CA GLY A 62 15.19 -7.58 -9.14
C GLY A 62 16.38 -7.06 -8.33
N LEU A 63 16.16 -6.43 -7.17
CA LEU A 63 17.24 -6.01 -6.28
C LEU A 63 17.80 -7.16 -5.42
N TYR A 64 17.12 -8.30 -5.43
CA TYR A 64 17.43 -9.44 -4.58
C TYR A 64 17.97 -10.61 -5.38
N LYS A 65 18.82 -11.41 -4.73
CA LYS A 65 19.29 -12.68 -5.28
C LYS A 65 18.12 -13.64 -5.48
N GLU A 66 18.23 -14.56 -6.44
CA GLU A 66 17.17 -15.53 -6.75
C GLU A 66 16.71 -16.33 -5.54
N GLU A 67 17.65 -16.71 -4.67
CA GLU A 67 17.40 -17.41 -3.41
C GLU A 67 16.50 -16.64 -2.41
N MET A 68 16.31 -15.34 -2.61
CA MET A 68 15.43 -14.49 -1.79
C MET A 68 14.12 -14.12 -2.49
N HIS A 69 13.92 -14.56 -3.75
CA HIS A 69 12.71 -14.19 -4.51
C HIS A 69 11.45 -14.75 -3.86
N GLU A 70 11.46 -16.00 -3.40
CA GLU A 70 10.31 -16.61 -2.71
C GLU A 70 9.91 -15.83 -1.43
N GLN A 71 10.90 -15.42 -0.65
CA GLN A 71 10.68 -14.58 0.53
C GLN A 71 10.10 -13.22 0.16
N TRP A 72 10.61 -12.60 -0.91
CA TRP A 72 10.10 -11.34 -1.42
C TRP A 72 8.64 -11.48 -1.87
N GLU A 73 8.29 -12.56 -2.59
CA GLU A 73 6.92 -12.85 -3.02
C GLU A 73 5.99 -13.01 -1.80
N THR A 74 6.45 -13.70 -0.75
CA THR A 74 5.68 -13.88 0.48
C THR A 74 5.43 -12.54 1.18
N CYS A 75 6.45 -11.68 1.27
CA CYS A 75 6.28 -10.34 1.83
C CYS A 75 5.33 -9.48 0.99
N ASN A 76 5.48 -9.50 -0.34
CA ASN A 76 4.61 -8.79 -1.26
C ASN A 76 3.15 -9.26 -1.12
N ALA A 77 2.91 -10.57 -1.00
CA ALA A 77 1.58 -11.13 -0.79
C ALA A 77 0.94 -10.69 0.54
N ILE A 78 1.70 -10.65 1.64
CA ILE A 78 1.21 -10.15 2.94
C ILE A 78 0.82 -8.67 2.85
N VAL A 79 1.65 -7.84 2.24
CA VAL A 79 1.35 -6.40 2.15
C VAL A 79 0.18 -6.17 1.20
N LEU A 80 0.09 -6.94 0.12
CA LEU A 80 -1.03 -6.92 -0.81
C LEU A 80 -2.34 -7.33 -0.12
N SER A 81 -2.33 -8.36 0.74
CA SER A 81 -3.53 -8.77 1.49
C SER A 81 -3.99 -7.66 2.44
N TRP A 82 -3.08 -6.94 3.09
CA TRP A 82 -3.45 -5.77 3.91
C TRP A 82 -4.07 -4.64 3.09
N LEU A 83 -3.58 -4.38 1.87
CA LEU A 83 -4.21 -3.42 0.97
C LEU A 83 -5.61 -3.88 0.57
N MET A 84 -5.76 -5.11 0.09
CA MET A 84 -7.06 -5.66 -0.31
C MET A 84 -8.07 -5.63 0.85
N ASN A 85 -7.63 -5.98 2.07
CA ASN A 85 -8.47 -5.96 3.26
C ASN A 85 -8.87 -4.55 3.72
N THR A 86 -8.24 -3.50 3.20
CA THR A 86 -8.53 -2.10 3.57
C THR A 86 -9.20 -1.32 2.44
N VAL A 87 -9.65 -2.01 1.38
CA VAL A 87 -10.39 -1.43 0.26
C VAL A 87 -11.83 -1.94 0.27
N SER A 88 -12.79 -1.13 -0.19
CA SER A 88 -14.20 -1.53 -0.35
C SER A 88 -14.36 -2.62 -1.41
N GLU A 89 -15.43 -3.40 -1.32
CA GLU A 89 -15.68 -4.50 -2.27
C GLU A 89 -15.79 -4.01 -3.72
N GLU A 90 -16.39 -2.83 -3.93
CA GLU A 90 -16.53 -2.20 -5.24
C GLU A 90 -15.16 -1.96 -5.90
N LEU A 91 -14.21 -1.43 -5.13
CA LEU A 91 -12.86 -1.12 -5.60
C LEU A 91 -11.94 -2.36 -5.65
N LEU A 92 -12.23 -3.37 -4.84
CA LEU A 92 -11.45 -4.61 -4.79
C LEU A 92 -11.40 -5.31 -6.15
N SER A 93 -12.51 -5.28 -6.90
CA SER A 93 -12.61 -5.84 -8.26
C SER A 93 -11.55 -5.31 -9.22
N GLY A 94 -11.15 -4.03 -9.08
CA GLY A 94 -10.14 -3.38 -9.91
C GLY A 94 -8.70 -3.73 -9.56
N ILE A 95 -8.45 -4.26 -8.35
CA ILE A 95 -7.09 -4.53 -7.85
C ILE A 95 -6.82 -6.01 -7.56
N VAL A 96 -7.82 -6.88 -7.64
CA VAL A 96 -7.72 -8.31 -7.29
C VAL A 96 -6.69 -9.08 -8.12
N TYR A 97 -6.47 -8.68 -9.38
CA TYR A 97 -5.50 -9.31 -10.29
C TYR A 97 -4.11 -8.69 -10.24
N ALA A 98 -3.88 -7.70 -9.38
CA ALA A 98 -2.59 -7.05 -9.28
C ALA A 98 -1.54 -8.00 -8.68
N THR A 99 -0.37 -8.05 -9.31
CA THR A 99 0.73 -8.93 -8.90
C THR A 99 1.65 -8.29 -7.87
N THR A 100 1.70 -6.96 -7.81
CA THR A 100 2.60 -6.24 -6.91
C THR A 100 1.85 -5.27 -6.02
N THR A 101 2.28 -5.16 -4.77
CA THR A 101 1.79 -4.13 -3.87
C THR A 101 2.06 -2.72 -4.41
N PHE A 102 3.18 -2.54 -5.11
CA PHE A 102 3.57 -1.27 -5.74
C PHE A 102 2.54 -0.79 -6.77
N SER A 103 2.13 -1.67 -7.69
CA SER A 103 1.17 -1.30 -8.74
C SER A 103 -0.17 -0.88 -8.13
N VAL A 104 -0.71 -1.66 -7.18
CA VAL A 104 -1.95 -1.29 -6.49
C VAL A 104 -1.84 0.07 -5.82
N TRP A 105 -0.74 0.32 -5.10
CA TRP A 105 -0.54 1.60 -4.42
C TRP A 105 -0.45 2.78 -5.39
N ALA A 106 0.26 2.60 -6.50
CA ALA A 106 0.42 3.61 -7.53
C ALA A 106 -0.91 3.91 -8.23
N ASP A 107 -1.67 2.88 -8.60
CA ASP A 107 -2.96 3.02 -9.28
C ASP A 107 -3.98 3.74 -8.40
N LEU A 108 -4.12 3.34 -7.13
CA LEU A 108 -5.02 4.01 -6.18
C LEU A 108 -4.62 5.48 -5.97
N LYS A 109 -3.32 5.77 -5.94
CA LYS A 109 -2.83 7.15 -5.87
C LYS A 109 -3.17 7.93 -7.12
N GLU A 110 -2.93 7.38 -8.30
CA GLU A 110 -3.23 8.06 -9.55
C GLU A 110 -4.72 8.41 -9.68
N ILE A 111 -5.60 7.46 -9.33
CA ILE A 111 -7.05 7.61 -9.46
C ILE A 111 -7.58 8.64 -8.46
N PHE A 112 -7.21 8.54 -7.18
CA PHE A 112 -7.89 9.30 -6.13
C PHE A 112 -7.16 10.58 -5.70
N ASP A 113 -5.82 10.64 -5.84
CA ASP A 113 -5.05 11.82 -5.46
C ASP A 113 -5.29 12.97 -6.45
N LYS A 114 -5.31 12.69 -7.77
CA LYS A 114 -5.56 13.70 -8.80
C LYS A 114 -6.95 14.34 -8.68
N VAL A 115 -7.98 13.52 -8.44
CA VAL A 115 -9.37 13.99 -8.26
C VAL A 115 -9.47 14.91 -7.04
N ASN A 116 -8.80 14.55 -5.94
CA ASN A 116 -8.79 15.37 -4.74
C ASN A 116 -8.16 16.75 -4.99
N HIS A 117 -7.00 16.80 -5.67
CA HIS A 117 -6.34 18.07 -6.01
C HIS A 117 -7.20 18.96 -6.92
N MET A 118 -7.85 18.39 -7.94
CA MET A 118 -8.73 19.13 -8.84
C MET A 118 -9.92 19.74 -8.10
N ARG A 119 -10.56 18.98 -7.20
CA ARG A 119 -11.73 19.44 -6.44
C ARG A 119 -11.36 20.52 -5.43
N ILE A 120 -10.24 20.36 -4.73
CA ILE A 120 -9.69 21.39 -3.83
C ILE A 120 -9.45 22.70 -4.61
N TYR A 121 -8.83 22.62 -5.80
CA TYR A 121 -8.60 23.79 -6.64
C TYR A 121 -9.90 24.47 -7.08
N GLN A 122 -10.91 23.70 -7.51
CA GLN A 122 -12.23 24.24 -7.89
C GLN A 122 -12.90 24.98 -6.73
N LEU A 123 -12.91 24.38 -5.54
CA LEU A 123 -13.47 25.00 -4.33
C LEU A 123 -12.73 26.29 -3.95
N HIS A 124 -11.40 26.30 -4.01
CA HIS A 124 -10.64 27.53 -3.77
C HIS A 124 -10.97 28.63 -4.79
N ARG A 125 -11.07 28.28 -6.07
CA ARG A 125 -11.45 29.24 -7.12
C ARG A 125 -12.84 29.81 -6.92
N GLU A 126 -13.83 28.99 -6.54
CA GLU A 126 -15.19 29.45 -6.25
C GLU A 126 -15.21 30.42 -5.07
N ILE A 127 -14.50 30.11 -3.98
CA ILE A 127 -14.36 31.03 -2.83
C ILE A 127 -13.74 32.35 -3.29
N THR A 128 -12.64 32.31 -4.04
CA THR A 128 -11.96 33.52 -4.55
C THR A 128 -12.84 34.36 -5.48
N ILE A 129 -13.80 33.78 -6.19
CA ILE A 129 -14.75 34.53 -7.04
C ILE A 129 -15.89 35.13 -6.22
N LEU A 130 -16.22 34.54 -5.07
CA LEU A 130 -17.27 35.00 -4.15
C LEU A 130 -16.79 36.03 -3.12
N THR A 131 -15.49 36.34 -3.09
CA THR A 131 -14.87 37.35 -2.20
C THR A 131 -14.31 38.51 -3.01
#